data_AF-A0A3S4EC35-F1
#
_entry.id   AF-A0A3S4EC35-F1
#
_cell.length_a   1.000
_cell.length_b   1.000
_cell.length_c   1.000
_cell.angle_alpha   90.00
_cell.angle_beta   90.00
_cell.angle_gamma   90.00
#
_symmetry.space_group_name_H-M   'P 1'
#
loop_
_entity.id
_entity.type
_entity.pdbx_description
1 polymer ?
#
loop_
_entity_poly.entity_id
_entity_poly.type
_entity_poly.pdbx_seq_one_letter_code
_entity_poly.pdbx_strand_id
1 'polypeptide(L)'
;MTKDIEGRWAALTAQFPPSAPGRPADSGDDVRPGQVREAIWGRCEATVLVVGVDDDAAEVTVNPVSLEPGVADVNALVLEGEDSPLRGRVAIWPNVHATMSFIVLHDVVAELREDVTHRVLSGAHKTRAAGFGHGDSPRFGAMPLPASGAAIAFNRLLDSIDELALVRPQRSQTPKTHQTIKFPLSLSALMETLGITQAVAMSVIKGQRELTLDQAEAVANVAGVPVADVLAAARPLPDDLERELMEPRWRAVIRARAGTRGEAGAREELGRSAFALAARGKGSGRELWRQRIQAMLAAEDA
;
A
#
# COMPACT_ATOMS: atom_id res chain seq x y z
N MET A 1 -15.19 -21.29 34.63
CA MET A 1 -15.22 -21.64 33.19
C MET A 1 -14.48 -20.63 32.30
N THR A 2 -14.29 -19.38 32.73
CA THR A 2 -13.60 -18.31 31.96
C THR A 2 -12.07 -18.44 31.86
N LYS A 3 -11.40 -18.98 32.90
CA LYS A 3 -9.93 -19.17 32.91
C LYS A 3 -9.40 -20.12 31.83
N ASP A 4 -10.23 -21.09 31.44
CA ASP A 4 -9.86 -22.09 30.43
C ASP A 4 -9.89 -21.50 29.02
N ILE A 5 -10.76 -20.51 28.79
CA ILE A 5 -10.86 -19.77 27.52
C ILE A 5 -9.68 -18.79 27.39
N GLU A 6 -9.34 -18.07 28.45
CA GLU A 6 -8.18 -17.16 28.47
C GLU A 6 -6.85 -17.89 28.23
N GLY A 7 -6.67 -19.08 28.83
CA GLY A 7 -5.49 -19.91 28.59
C GLY A 7 -5.40 -20.40 27.14
N ARG A 8 -6.55 -20.71 26.52
CA ARG A 8 -6.63 -21.15 25.12
C ARG A 8 -6.36 -20.02 24.14
N TRP A 9 -6.86 -18.81 24.42
CA TRP A 9 -6.55 -17.61 23.64
C TRP A 9 -5.08 -17.23 23.76
N ALA A 10 -4.50 -17.25 24.96
CA ALA A 10 -3.07 -16.98 25.15
C ALA A 10 -2.18 -18.00 24.40
N ALA A 11 -2.57 -19.27 24.37
CA ALA A 11 -1.86 -20.31 23.60
C ALA A 11 -1.98 -20.10 22.08
N LEU A 12 -3.12 -19.61 21.60
CA LEU A 12 -3.34 -19.22 20.19
C LEU A 12 -2.53 -17.99 19.80
N THR A 13 -2.51 -16.94 20.63
CA THR A 13 -1.71 -15.73 20.40
C THR A 13 -0.21 -16.02 20.44
N ALA A 14 0.23 -17.00 21.23
CA ALA A 14 1.63 -17.45 21.23
C ALA A 14 2.02 -18.23 19.96
N GLN A 15 1.06 -18.84 19.26
CA GLN A 15 1.30 -19.48 17.96
C GLN A 15 1.36 -18.48 16.80
N PHE A 16 0.74 -17.31 16.97
CA PHE A 16 0.73 -16.21 16.01
C PHE A 16 1.19 -14.92 16.72
N PRO A 17 2.47 -14.79 17.10
CA PRO A 17 2.94 -13.58 17.74
C PRO A 17 2.64 -12.40 16.81
N PRO A 18 2.02 -11.31 17.30
CA PRO A 18 1.86 -10.12 16.48
C PRO A 18 3.25 -9.68 16.02
N SER A 19 3.38 -9.40 14.72
CA SER A 19 4.61 -8.86 14.14
C SER A 19 5.10 -7.70 15.01
N ALA A 20 6.33 -7.80 15.48
CA ALA A 20 6.90 -6.79 16.35
C ALA A 20 6.84 -5.42 15.64
N PRO A 21 6.42 -4.34 16.34
CA PRO A 21 6.53 -3.01 15.79
C PRO A 21 8.02 -2.64 15.71
N GLY A 22 8.50 -2.35 14.50
CA GLY A 22 9.86 -1.88 14.28
C GLY A 22 10.82 -2.95 13.77
N ARG A 23 10.60 -3.43 12.55
CA ARG A 23 11.71 -3.97 11.75
C ARG A 23 12.31 -2.80 10.95
N PRO A 24 13.62 -2.50 11.07
CA PRO A 24 14.26 -1.55 10.19
C PRO A 24 14.16 -2.06 8.75
N ALA A 25 13.84 -1.14 7.82
CA ALA A 25 13.73 -1.37 6.39
C ALA A 25 15.10 -1.73 5.79
N ASP A 26 15.58 -2.93 6.08
CA ASP A 26 16.57 -3.60 5.26
C ASP A 26 15.85 -4.17 4.03
N SER A 27 16.59 -4.34 2.93
CA SER A 27 16.26 -4.87 1.58
C SER A 27 15.15 -5.95 1.39
N GLY A 28 14.54 -6.48 2.44
CA GLY A 28 13.42 -7.43 2.41
C GLY A 28 12.01 -6.81 2.23
N ASP A 29 11.86 -5.49 2.29
CA ASP A 29 10.54 -4.84 2.13
C ASP A 29 10.15 -4.56 0.66
N ASP A 30 11.10 -4.67 -0.27
CA ASP A 30 10.84 -4.48 -1.69
C ASP A 30 9.87 -5.54 -2.19
N VAL A 31 8.95 -5.10 -3.06
CA VAL A 31 7.91 -5.96 -3.62
C VAL A 31 8.52 -6.83 -4.72
N ARG A 32 8.46 -8.15 -4.57
CA ARG A 32 9.02 -9.09 -5.54
C ARG A 32 8.13 -10.32 -5.74
N PRO A 33 8.20 -10.99 -6.91
CA PRO A 33 7.51 -12.25 -7.14
C PRO A 33 7.89 -13.31 -6.09
N GLY A 34 6.93 -14.17 -5.73
CA GLY A 34 7.10 -15.20 -4.71
C GLY A 34 6.75 -14.75 -3.28
N GLN A 35 6.54 -13.45 -3.05
CA GLN A 35 6.08 -12.97 -1.74
C GLN A 35 4.58 -13.22 -1.54
N VAL A 36 4.23 -13.83 -0.40
CA VAL A 36 2.86 -13.85 0.12
C VAL A 36 2.69 -12.63 1.01
N ARG A 37 1.77 -11.74 0.65
CA ARG A 37 1.54 -10.47 1.34
C ARG A 37 0.08 -10.33 1.75
N GLU A 38 -0.14 -9.54 2.79
CA GLU A 38 -1.45 -8.97 3.06
C GLU A 38 -1.69 -7.79 2.10
N ALA A 39 -2.90 -7.72 1.58
CA ALA A 39 -3.43 -6.60 0.83
C ALA A 39 -4.65 -6.07 1.57
N ILE A 40 -4.63 -4.79 1.92
CA ILE A 40 -5.65 -4.14 2.75
C ILE A 40 -5.99 -2.79 2.12
N TRP A 41 -7.24 -2.37 2.17
CA TRP A 41 -7.65 -0.97 1.93
C TRP A 41 -9.05 -0.75 2.48
N GLY A 42 -9.23 0.28 3.32
CA GLY A 42 -10.50 0.52 3.98
C GLY A 42 -10.93 -0.68 4.84
N ARG A 43 -11.97 -1.40 4.40
CA ARG A 43 -12.51 -2.62 5.05
C ARG A 43 -12.21 -3.90 4.28
N CYS A 44 -11.56 -3.80 3.12
CA CYS A 44 -11.22 -4.94 2.28
C CYS A 44 -9.84 -5.45 2.69
N GLU A 45 -9.74 -6.77 2.83
CA GLU A 45 -8.52 -7.47 3.21
C GLU A 45 -8.46 -8.80 2.47
N ALA A 46 -7.28 -9.14 1.95
CA ALA A 46 -6.99 -10.38 1.26
C ALA A 46 -5.52 -10.76 1.46
N THR A 47 -5.23 -12.06 1.50
CA THR A 47 -3.87 -12.56 1.36
C THR A 47 -3.61 -12.88 -0.11
N VAL A 48 -2.48 -12.43 -0.63
CA VAL A 48 -2.15 -12.53 -2.05
C VAL A 48 -0.72 -12.99 -2.27
N LEU A 49 -0.49 -13.74 -3.35
CA LEU A 49 0.84 -14.11 -3.83
C LEU A 49 1.23 -13.15 -4.95
N VAL A 50 2.34 -12.44 -4.79
CA VAL A 50 2.91 -11.62 -5.86
C VAL A 50 3.50 -12.53 -6.93
N VAL A 51 3.02 -12.39 -8.16
CA VAL A 51 3.50 -13.17 -9.32
C VAL A 51 4.17 -12.34 -10.39
N GLY A 52 3.88 -11.04 -10.44
CA GLY A 52 4.53 -10.09 -11.34
C GLY A 52 4.60 -8.72 -10.70
N VAL A 53 5.61 -7.94 -11.09
CA VAL A 53 5.85 -6.60 -10.57
C VAL A 53 6.13 -5.66 -11.74
N ASP A 54 5.34 -4.59 -11.83
CA ASP A 54 5.63 -3.41 -12.65
C ASP A 54 6.11 -2.31 -11.70
N ASP A 55 7.42 -2.19 -11.57
CA ASP A 55 8.05 -1.24 -10.66
C ASP A 55 7.87 0.21 -11.14
N ASP A 56 7.73 0.48 -12.43
CA ASP A 56 7.52 1.84 -12.94
C ASP A 56 6.10 2.32 -12.66
N ALA A 57 5.10 1.45 -12.85
CA ALA A 57 3.71 1.74 -12.55
C ALA A 57 3.36 1.66 -11.05
N ALA A 58 4.24 1.06 -10.23
CA ALA A 58 3.97 0.67 -8.84
C ALA A 58 2.76 -0.27 -8.75
N GLU A 59 2.70 -1.25 -9.63
CA GLU A 59 1.62 -2.23 -9.71
C GLU A 59 2.18 -3.65 -9.58
N VAL A 60 1.38 -4.52 -8.98
CA VAL A 60 1.66 -5.96 -8.89
C VAL A 60 0.56 -6.74 -9.57
N THR A 61 0.95 -7.84 -10.20
CA THR A 61 0.03 -8.92 -10.54
C THR A 61 0.07 -9.94 -9.41
N VAL A 62 -1.09 -10.35 -8.92
CA VAL A 62 -1.21 -11.25 -7.78
C VAL A 62 -2.17 -12.41 -8.04
N ASN A 63 -1.95 -13.53 -7.37
CA ASN A 63 -2.93 -14.61 -7.23
C ASN A 63 -3.57 -14.59 -5.83
N PRO A 64 -4.86 -14.95 -5.70
CA PRO A 64 -5.49 -15.16 -4.40
C PRO A 64 -4.80 -16.25 -3.61
N VAL A 65 -4.67 -16.03 -2.30
CA VAL A 65 -4.13 -17.00 -1.34
C VAL A 65 -5.08 -17.15 -0.16
N SER A 66 -5.29 -18.38 0.29
CA SER A 66 -5.95 -18.67 1.56
C SER A 66 -5.08 -19.54 2.43
N LEU A 67 -5.03 -19.17 3.72
CA LEU A 67 -4.39 -19.94 4.78
C LEU A 67 -5.43 -20.78 5.56
N GLU A 68 -6.71 -20.64 5.24
CA GLU A 68 -7.80 -21.32 5.94
C GLU A 68 -7.98 -22.75 5.43
N PRO A 69 -8.03 -23.75 6.32
CA PRO A 69 -8.22 -25.14 5.91
C PRO A 69 -9.63 -25.35 5.31
N GLY A 70 -9.71 -26.15 4.24
CA GLY A 70 -10.98 -26.54 3.62
C GLY A 70 -11.59 -25.51 2.65
N VAL A 71 -10.93 -24.37 2.43
CA VAL A 71 -11.33 -23.38 1.41
C VAL A 71 -10.87 -23.77 0.00
N ALA A 72 -9.75 -24.49 -0.10
CA ALA A 72 -9.17 -24.93 -1.36
C ALA A 72 -10.16 -25.76 -2.19
N ASP A 73 -10.37 -25.37 -3.44
CA ASP A 73 -11.15 -26.10 -4.44
C ASP A 73 -10.22 -26.86 -5.42
N VAL A 74 -10.77 -27.48 -6.46
CA VAL A 74 -9.95 -28.23 -7.44
C VAL A 74 -9.02 -27.32 -8.25
N ASN A 75 -9.32 -26.02 -8.32
CA ASN A 75 -8.54 -25.04 -9.03
C ASN A 75 -7.42 -24.43 -8.15
N ALA A 76 -7.48 -24.70 -6.85
CA ALA A 76 -6.46 -24.31 -5.90
C ALA A 76 -5.26 -25.27 -5.97
N LEU A 77 -4.09 -24.67 -6.10
CA LEU A 77 -2.81 -25.29 -5.81
C LEU A 77 -2.60 -25.29 -4.29
N VAL A 78 -2.32 -26.46 -3.72
CA VAL A 78 -2.15 -26.61 -2.27
C VAL A 78 -0.69 -26.92 -1.96
N LEU A 79 -0.05 -25.99 -1.24
CA LEU A 79 1.31 -26.15 -0.72
C LEU A 79 1.26 -26.64 0.73
N GLU A 80 2.01 -27.69 1.02
CA GLU A 80 2.14 -28.30 2.35
C GLU A 80 3.58 -28.78 2.60
N GLY A 81 3.91 -29.04 3.86
CA GLY A 81 5.23 -29.54 4.23
C GLY A 81 6.35 -28.58 3.81
N GLU A 82 7.40 -29.12 3.20
CA GLU A 82 8.60 -28.38 2.79
C GLU A 82 8.39 -27.41 1.60
N ASP A 83 7.26 -27.54 0.88
CA ASP A 83 6.88 -26.63 -0.20
C ASP A 83 6.05 -25.44 0.32
N SER A 84 5.48 -25.54 1.53
CA SER A 84 4.75 -24.43 2.14
C SER A 84 5.72 -23.41 2.74
N PRO A 85 5.52 -22.10 2.49
CA PRO A 85 6.31 -21.06 3.13
C PRO A 85 5.92 -20.86 4.61
N LEU A 86 4.87 -21.55 5.07
CA LEU A 86 4.33 -21.50 6.42
C LEU A 86 4.27 -22.90 7.01
N ARG A 87 4.13 -23.01 8.34
CA ARG A 87 3.98 -24.32 9.02
C ARG A 87 2.66 -25.04 8.73
N GLY A 88 1.79 -24.46 7.89
CA GLY A 88 0.46 -24.96 7.57
C GLY A 88 0.20 -25.02 6.06
N ARG A 89 -1.01 -25.45 5.69
CA ARG A 89 -1.48 -25.53 4.30
C ARG A 89 -1.67 -24.12 3.73
N VAL A 90 -1.18 -23.90 2.51
CA VAL A 90 -1.40 -22.66 1.75
C VAL A 90 -2.10 -23.01 0.44
N ALA A 91 -3.29 -22.46 0.22
CA ALA A 91 -4.05 -22.61 -1.02
C ALA A 91 -3.83 -21.38 -1.91
N ILE A 92 -3.44 -21.59 -3.17
CA ILE A 92 -3.18 -20.54 -4.16
C ILE A 92 -4.09 -20.80 -5.35
N TRP A 93 -4.74 -19.78 -5.90
CA TRP A 93 -5.55 -19.90 -7.12
C TRP A 93 -4.81 -19.32 -8.33
N PRO A 94 -3.89 -20.06 -8.96
CA PRO A 94 -3.00 -19.52 -9.99
C PRO A 94 -3.72 -19.07 -11.27
N ASN A 95 -4.92 -19.60 -11.53
CA ASN A 95 -5.73 -19.22 -12.69
C ASN A 95 -6.53 -17.92 -12.47
N VAL A 96 -6.58 -17.40 -11.24
CA VAL A 96 -7.20 -16.12 -10.91
C VAL A 96 -6.09 -15.10 -10.70
N HIS A 97 -6.12 -14.00 -11.44
CA HIS A 97 -5.12 -12.94 -11.34
C HIS A 97 -5.80 -11.58 -11.24
N ALA A 98 -5.20 -10.69 -10.45
CA ALA A 98 -5.61 -9.30 -10.35
C ALA A 98 -4.38 -8.39 -10.38
N THR A 99 -4.54 -7.20 -10.94
CA THR A 99 -3.53 -6.14 -10.90
C THR A 99 -3.90 -5.13 -9.82
N MET A 100 -2.99 -4.91 -8.88
CA MET A 100 -3.19 -4.04 -7.72
C MET A 100 -2.07 -3.01 -7.61
N SER A 101 -2.37 -1.85 -7.04
CA SER A 101 -1.34 -0.85 -6.74
C SER A 101 -0.57 -1.21 -5.48
N PHE A 102 0.72 -0.85 -5.40
CA PHE A 102 1.55 -1.06 -4.21
C PHE A 102 0.93 -0.46 -2.94
N ILE A 103 0.11 0.59 -3.06
CA ILE A 103 -0.52 1.25 -1.90
C ILE A 103 -1.46 0.35 -1.11
N VAL A 104 -2.00 -0.70 -1.74
CA VAL A 104 -2.87 -1.67 -1.04
C VAL A 104 -2.08 -2.82 -0.42
N LEU A 105 -0.80 -2.99 -0.76
CA LEU A 105 0.03 -4.02 -0.14
C LEU A 105 0.43 -3.58 1.26
N HIS A 106 0.58 -4.55 2.14
CA HIS A 106 1.05 -4.38 3.50
C HIS A 106 2.20 -5.37 3.75
N ASP A 107 2.17 -6.04 4.89
CA ASP A 107 3.27 -6.83 5.40
C ASP A 107 3.49 -8.10 4.56
N VAL A 108 4.74 -8.54 4.52
CA VAL A 108 5.11 -9.85 3.99
C VAL A 108 4.73 -10.89 5.04
N VAL A 109 3.76 -11.74 4.71
CA VAL A 109 3.33 -12.86 5.54
C VAL A 109 4.36 -13.99 5.44
N ALA A 110 4.79 -14.29 4.22
CA ALA A 110 5.74 -15.35 3.94
C ALA A 110 6.39 -15.16 2.57
N GLU A 111 7.40 -15.95 2.26
CA GLU A 111 8.04 -15.96 0.95
C GLU A 111 8.21 -17.40 0.45
N LEU A 112 7.75 -17.65 -0.77
CA LEU A 112 7.94 -18.92 -1.44
C LEU A 112 9.41 -19.10 -1.81
N ARG A 113 9.91 -20.32 -1.62
CA ARG A 113 11.21 -20.72 -2.15
C ARG A 113 11.25 -20.54 -3.67
N GLU A 114 12.41 -20.18 -4.19
CA GLU A 114 12.59 -19.87 -5.63
C GLU A 114 12.12 -21.02 -6.55
N ASP A 115 12.39 -22.27 -6.19
CA ASP A 115 11.97 -23.44 -6.94
C ASP A 115 10.44 -23.65 -6.94
N VAL A 116 9.77 -23.31 -5.84
CA VAL A 116 8.30 -23.33 -5.74
C VAL A 116 7.72 -22.19 -6.57
N THR A 117 8.25 -20.97 -6.41
CA THR A 117 7.85 -19.79 -7.17
C THR A 117 7.93 -20.05 -8.68
N HIS A 118 9.06 -20.56 -9.17
CA HIS A 118 9.20 -20.87 -10.60
C HIS A 118 8.17 -21.90 -11.09
N ARG A 119 7.86 -22.93 -10.29
CA ARG A 119 6.83 -23.93 -10.65
C ARG A 119 5.42 -23.34 -10.65
N VAL A 120 5.10 -22.42 -9.74
CA VAL A 120 3.82 -21.69 -9.71
C VAL A 120 3.70 -20.80 -10.96
N LEU A 121 4.71 -19.98 -11.23
CA LEU A 121 4.73 -19.00 -12.33
C LEU A 121 4.75 -19.63 -13.72
N SER A 122 5.48 -20.73 -13.90
CA SER A 122 5.60 -21.42 -15.21
C SER A 122 4.34 -22.14 -15.67
N GLY A 123 3.28 -22.18 -14.85
CA GLY A 123 2.08 -22.95 -15.17
C GLY A 123 2.27 -24.46 -15.05
N ALA A 124 3.43 -24.93 -14.57
CA ALA A 124 3.75 -26.35 -14.42
C ALA A 124 2.76 -27.09 -13.50
N HIS A 125 2.10 -26.36 -12.58
CA HIS A 125 1.01 -26.86 -11.73
C HIS A 125 -0.21 -27.39 -12.50
N LYS A 126 -0.37 -27.06 -13.79
CA LYS A 126 -1.44 -27.61 -14.65
C LYS A 126 -1.26 -29.10 -14.96
N THR A 127 -0.07 -29.64 -14.70
CA THR A 127 0.19 -31.08 -14.82
C THR A 127 0.24 -31.70 -13.43
N ARG A 128 -0.61 -32.71 -13.18
CA ARG A 128 -0.66 -33.47 -11.91
C ARG A 128 0.68 -34.16 -11.57
N ALA A 129 1.59 -34.23 -12.53
CA ALA A 129 2.95 -34.76 -12.40
C ALA A 129 3.93 -33.80 -11.71
N ALA A 130 3.55 -32.54 -11.45
CA ALA A 130 4.43 -31.53 -10.86
C ALA A 130 4.62 -31.65 -9.33
N GLY A 131 4.04 -32.68 -8.69
CA GLY A 131 4.24 -33.00 -7.27
C GLY A 131 3.44 -32.16 -6.28
N PHE A 132 2.67 -31.17 -6.74
CA PHE A 132 1.79 -30.40 -5.85
C PHE A 132 0.45 -31.09 -5.62
N GLY A 133 -0.09 -30.91 -4.41
CA GLY A 133 -1.48 -31.23 -4.12
C GLY A 133 -2.42 -30.23 -4.82
N HIS A 134 -3.57 -30.72 -5.26
CA HIS A 134 -4.73 -29.88 -5.59
C HIS A 134 -5.72 -29.97 -4.42
N GLY A 135 -6.57 -28.96 -4.26
CA GLY A 135 -7.61 -29.02 -3.23
C GLY A 135 -8.49 -30.25 -3.39
N ASP A 136 -8.60 -31.05 -2.34
CA ASP A 136 -9.59 -32.11 -2.25
C ASP A 136 -10.93 -31.47 -1.86
N SER A 137 -11.94 -31.53 -2.73
CA SER A 137 -13.32 -31.33 -2.27
C SER A 137 -13.80 -32.66 -1.67
N PRO A 138 -13.96 -32.77 -0.34
CA PRO A 138 -14.45 -34.00 0.25
C PRO A 138 -15.95 -34.05 0.01
N ARG A 139 -16.37 -34.85 -0.97
CA ARG A 139 -17.72 -35.40 -1.23
C ARG A 139 -18.57 -34.77 -2.34
N PHE A 140 -18.30 -33.56 -2.82
CA PHE A 140 -19.09 -32.97 -3.91
C PHE A 140 -18.16 -32.24 -4.88
N GLY A 141 -18.12 -32.69 -6.13
CA GLY A 141 -17.08 -32.34 -7.11
C GLY A 141 -16.73 -30.84 -7.21
N ALA A 142 -15.46 -30.59 -7.54
CA ALA A 142 -14.83 -29.33 -7.96
C ALA A 142 -14.97 -28.08 -7.07
N MET A 143 -16.03 -27.90 -6.29
CA MET A 143 -16.37 -26.67 -5.58
C MET A 143 -16.73 -26.93 -4.11
N PRO A 144 -16.44 -25.99 -3.20
CA PRO A 144 -16.99 -26.02 -1.85
C PRO A 144 -18.53 -26.09 -1.90
N LEU A 145 -19.14 -26.77 -0.93
CA LEU A 145 -20.60 -26.85 -0.84
C LEU A 145 -21.22 -25.43 -0.85
N PRO A 146 -22.22 -25.15 -1.70
CA PRO A 146 -22.88 -23.85 -1.71
C PRO A 146 -23.35 -23.44 -0.32
N ALA A 147 -23.12 -22.19 0.06
CA ALA A 147 -23.42 -21.64 1.39
C ALA A 147 -22.67 -22.28 2.58
N SER A 148 -21.67 -23.13 2.34
CA SER A 148 -20.72 -23.54 3.40
C SER A 148 -19.84 -22.36 3.81
N GLY A 149 -19.26 -22.44 5.02
CA GLY A 149 -18.28 -21.45 5.49
C GLY A 149 -17.11 -21.29 4.51
N ALA A 150 -16.64 -22.39 3.91
CA ALA A 150 -15.58 -22.39 2.90
C ALA A 150 -15.98 -21.65 1.61
N ALA A 151 -17.21 -21.85 1.13
CA ALA A 151 -17.73 -21.10 -0.03
C ALA A 151 -17.83 -19.60 0.26
N ILE A 152 -18.29 -19.23 1.46
CA ILE A 152 -18.40 -17.84 1.89
C ILE A 152 -17.01 -17.21 2.02
N ALA A 153 -16.05 -17.90 2.63
CA ALA A 153 -14.67 -17.42 2.77
C ALA A 153 -14.00 -17.22 1.41
N PHE A 154 -14.16 -18.16 0.48
CA PHE A 154 -13.61 -18.04 -0.87
C PHE A 154 -14.23 -16.88 -1.65
N ASN A 155 -15.57 -16.76 -1.65
CA ASN A 155 -16.23 -15.64 -2.34
C ASN A 155 -15.80 -14.30 -1.74
N ARG A 156 -15.72 -14.20 -0.41
CA ARG A 156 -15.23 -12.98 0.25
C ARG A 156 -13.79 -12.65 -0.12
N LEU A 157 -12.92 -13.64 -0.27
CA LEU A 157 -11.55 -13.43 -0.74
C LEU A 157 -11.53 -12.83 -2.15
N LEU A 158 -12.33 -13.37 -3.07
CA LEU A 158 -12.44 -12.85 -4.44
C LEU A 158 -13.04 -11.44 -4.48
N ASP A 159 -14.13 -11.20 -3.75
CA ASP A 159 -14.76 -9.88 -3.65
C ASP A 159 -13.77 -8.84 -3.08
N SER A 160 -13.02 -9.19 -2.03
CA SER A 160 -11.95 -8.33 -1.49
C SER A 160 -10.89 -8.02 -2.54
N ILE A 161 -10.47 -9.03 -3.33
CA ILE A 161 -9.45 -8.86 -4.37
C ILE A 161 -9.93 -7.91 -5.47
N ASP A 162 -11.18 -8.05 -5.92
CA ASP A 162 -11.76 -7.17 -6.93
C ASP A 162 -11.82 -5.73 -6.43
N GLU A 163 -12.29 -5.50 -5.20
CA GLU A 163 -12.34 -4.16 -4.59
C GLU A 163 -10.94 -3.55 -4.41
N LEU A 164 -9.97 -4.34 -3.92
CA LEU A 164 -8.57 -3.91 -3.78
C LEU A 164 -7.94 -3.59 -5.14
N ALA A 165 -8.31 -4.32 -6.19
CA ALA A 165 -7.84 -4.11 -7.56
C ALA A 165 -8.44 -2.85 -8.21
N LEU A 166 -9.47 -2.23 -7.63
CA LEU A 166 -9.99 -0.92 -8.07
C LEU A 166 -9.25 0.26 -7.44
N VAL A 167 -8.50 0.03 -6.36
CA VAL A 167 -7.79 1.11 -5.66
C VAL A 167 -6.61 1.60 -6.50
N ARG A 168 -6.63 2.89 -6.83
CA ARG A 168 -5.54 3.58 -7.53
C ARG A 168 -5.09 4.80 -6.74
N PRO A 169 -3.80 5.15 -6.78
CA PRO A 169 -3.34 6.40 -6.17
C PRO A 169 -4.05 7.57 -6.84
N GLN A 170 -4.55 8.51 -6.04
CA GLN A 170 -4.95 9.81 -6.55
C GLN A 170 -3.67 10.55 -6.89
N ARG A 171 -3.18 10.39 -8.13
CA ARG A 171 -2.14 11.29 -8.65
C ARG A 171 -2.78 12.67 -8.78
N SER A 172 -2.14 13.70 -8.23
CA SER A 172 -2.64 15.07 -8.37
C SER A 172 -2.85 15.34 -9.85
N GLN A 173 -4.10 15.51 -10.27
CA GLN A 173 -4.46 15.72 -11.68
C GLN A 173 -4.11 17.14 -12.14
N THR A 174 -3.16 17.82 -11.50
CA THR A 174 -2.63 19.09 -12.00
C THR A 174 -2.08 18.81 -13.39
N PRO A 175 -2.71 19.33 -14.46
CA PRO A 175 -2.35 18.96 -15.81
C PRO A 175 -0.88 19.29 -16.05
N LYS A 176 -0.17 18.37 -16.71
CA LYS A 176 1.26 18.47 -17.09
C LYS A 176 1.61 19.72 -17.92
N THR A 177 0.65 20.59 -18.22
CA THR A 177 0.89 21.97 -18.63
C THR A 177 1.49 22.74 -17.46
N HIS A 178 2.81 22.60 -17.33
CA HIS A 178 3.71 23.41 -16.54
C HIS A 178 3.58 24.89 -16.91
N GLN A 179 2.54 25.56 -16.44
CA GLN A 179 2.67 26.97 -16.16
C GLN A 179 3.12 27.05 -14.71
N THR A 180 4.36 27.47 -14.51
CA THR A 180 4.82 27.96 -13.20
C THR A 180 3.99 29.21 -12.92
N ILE A 181 2.76 29.02 -12.41
CA ILE A 181 1.90 30.11 -11.99
C ILE A 181 2.64 30.73 -10.81
N LYS A 182 3.15 31.95 -11.01
CA LYS A 182 3.72 32.71 -9.90
C LYS A 182 2.63 32.89 -8.86
N PHE A 183 2.96 32.59 -7.61
CA PHE A 183 2.03 32.78 -6.52
C PHE A 183 1.50 34.23 -6.54
N PRO A 184 0.18 34.46 -6.43
CA PRO A 184 -0.44 35.74 -6.80
C PRO A 184 -0.20 36.87 -5.81
N LEU A 185 0.35 36.57 -4.62
CA LEU A 185 0.70 37.56 -3.60
C LEU A 185 2.20 37.63 -3.35
N SER A 186 2.66 38.82 -2.92
CA SER A 186 4.00 39.00 -2.37
C SER A 186 4.11 38.34 -0.99
N LEU A 187 5.35 38.12 -0.53
CA LEU A 187 5.62 37.52 0.79
C LEU A 187 4.97 38.29 1.93
N SER A 188 5.10 39.62 1.94
CA SER A 188 4.51 40.47 2.99
C SER A 188 2.98 40.40 2.97
N ALA A 189 2.36 40.50 1.78
CA ALA A 189 0.92 40.44 1.64
C ALA A 189 0.36 39.09 2.08
N LEU A 190 1.05 37.98 1.77
CA LEU A 190 0.65 36.65 2.20
C LEU A 190 0.74 36.47 3.72
N MET A 191 1.81 36.98 4.34
CA MET A 191 1.98 36.95 5.80
C MET A 191 0.88 37.73 6.52
N GLU A 192 0.58 38.94 6.03
CA GLU A 192 -0.48 39.78 6.59
C GLU A 192 -1.86 39.16 6.41
N THR A 193 -2.14 38.60 5.22
CA THR A 193 -3.46 38.01 4.90
C THR A 193 -3.76 36.78 5.75
N LEU A 194 -2.78 35.90 5.95
CA LEU A 194 -2.99 34.62 6.63
C LEU A 194 -2.53 34.60 8.09
N GLY A 195 -1.89 35.68 8.57
CA GLY A 195 -1.32 35.74 9.92
C GLY A 195 -0.22 34.69 10.16
N ILE A 196 0.50 34.29 9.12
CA ILE A 196 1.50 33.22 9.16
C ILE A 196 2.93 33.76 9.26
N THR A 197 3.85 32.94 9.76
CA THR A 197 5.27 33.28 9.83
C THR A 197 5.90 33.37 8.43
N GLN A 198 7.00 34.14 8.31
CA GLN A 198 7.74 34.27 7.05
C GLN A 198 8.18 32.91 6.49
N ALA A 199 8.60 31.97 7.35
CA ALA A 199 9.00 30.64 6.94
C ALA A 199 7.85 29.88 6.25
N VAL A 200 6.64 29.93 6.83
CA VAL A 200 5.44 29.29 6.27
C VAL A 200 5.03 29.97 4.96
N ALA A 201 5.01 31.30 4.92
CA ALA A 201 4.67 32.05 3.72
C ALA A 201 5.64 31.76 2.56
N MET A 202 6.94 31.64 2.84
CA MET A 202 7.94 31.24 1.84
C MET A 202 7.71 29.83 1.31
N SER A 203 7.30 28.87 2.16
CA SER A 203 6.97 27.51 1.71
C SER A 203 5.73 27.48 0.81
N VAL A 204 4.72 28.31 1.09
CA VAL A 204 3.54 28.46 0.22
C VAL A 204 3.92 29.07 -1.13
N ILE A 205 4.68 30.17 -1.14
CA ILE A 205 5.11 30.84 -2.40
C ILE A 205 5.97 29.91 -3.27
N LYS A 206 6.77 29.04 -2.65
CA LYS A 206 7.56 28.03 -3.37
C LYS A 206 6.74 26.81 -3.83
N GLY A 207 5.43 26.80 -3.53
CA GLY A 207 4.51 25.70 -3.83
C GLY A 207 4.84 24.41 -3.07
N GLN A 208 5.47 24.52 -1.91
CA GLN A 208 5.86 23.39 -1.05
C GLN A 208 4.79 23.05 -0.02
N ARG A 209 3.93 24.01 0.28
CA ARG A 209 2.82 23.89 1.22
C ARG A 209 1.54 24.32 0.52
N GLU A 210 0.52 23.47 0.64
CA GLU A 210 -0.83 23.81 0.18
C GLU A 210 -1.55 24.69 1.19
N LEU A 211 -2.43 25.52 0.67
CA LEU A 211 -3.37 26.30 1.48
C LEU A 211 -4.63 25.48 1.70
N THR A 212 -5.25 25.64 2.87
CA THR A 212 -6.63 25.16 3.05
C THR A 212 -7.57 25.93 2.13
N LEU A 213 -8.79 25.40 1.90
CA LEU A 213 -9.79 26.10 1.08
C LEU A 213 -10.04 27.52 1.63
N ASP A 214 -10.27 27.67 2.93
CA ASP A 214 -10.48 28.96 3.58
C ASP A 214 -9.28 29.93 3.39
N GLN A 215 -8.05 29.40 3.47
CA GLN A 215 -6.84 30.21 3.24
C GLN A 215 -6.69 30.60 1.77
N ALA A 216 -7.02 29.69 0.85
CA ALA A 216 -6.99 29.96 -0.57
C ALA A 216 -8.06 30.99 -0.96
N GLU A 217 -9.25 30.93 -0.35
CA GLU A 217 -10.31 31.92 -0.51
C GLU A 217 -9.88 33.31 -0.01
N ALA A 218 -9.26 33.38 1.17
CA ALA A 218 -8.71 34.64 1.70
C ALA A 218 -7.66 35.24 0.76
N VAL A 219 -6.74 34.41 0.25
CA VAL A 219 -5.70 34.84 -0.70
C VAL A 219 -6.31 35.26 -2.04
N ALA A 220 -7.27 34.50 -2.57
CA ALA A 220 -7.96 34.78 -3.82
C ALA A 220 -8.69 36.13 -3.78
N ASN A 221 -9.38 36.40 -2.67
CA ASN A 221 -10.10 37.66 -2.45
C ASN A 221 -9.16 38.87 -2.43
N VAL A 222 -8.01 38.76 -1.79
CA VAL A 222 -7.01 39.85 -1.72
C VAL A 222 -6.29 40.04 -3.05
N ALA A 223 -5.96 38.94 -3.74
CA ALA A 223 -5.26 38.96 -5.02
C ALA A 223 -6.15 39.29 -6.22
N GLY A 224 -7.48 39.19 -6.08
CA GLY A 224 -8.43 39.38 -7.18
C GLY A 224 -8.34 38.28 -8.25
N VAL A 225 -7.98 37.05 -7.86
CA VAL A 225 -7.85 35.89 -8.76
C VAL A 225 -8.81 34.76 -8.34
N PRO A 226 -9.17 33.83 -9.24
CA PRO A 226 -9.94 32.65 -8.89
C PRO A 226 -9.26 31.80 -7.79
N VAL A 227 -10.06 31.23 -6.88
CA VAL A 227 -9.57 30.31 -5.83
C VAL A 227 -8.84 29.10 -6.43
N ALA A 228 -9.31 28.61 -7.57
CA ALA A 228 -8.68 27.52 -8.31
C ALA A 228 -7.23 27.84 -8.71
N ASP A 229 -6.93 29.10 -9.08
CA ASP A 229 -5.58 29.52 -9.48
C ASP A 229 -4.63 29.61 -8.28
N VAL A 230 -5.17 29.97 -7.11
CA VAL A 230 -4.41 29.95 -5.83
C VAL A 230 -4.07 28.52 -5.43
N LEU A 231 -5.03 27.61 -5.51
CA LEU A 231 -4.83 26.19 -5.21
C LEU A 231 -3.87 25.53 -6.21
N ALA A 232 -3.96 25.89 -7.49
CA ALA A 232 -3.07 25.41 -8.55
C ALA A 232 -1.62 25.94 -8.44
N ALA A 233 -1.36 26.94 -7.59
CA ALA A 233 -0.01 27.45 -7.37
C ALA A 233 0.89 26.49 -6.58
N ALA A 234 0.32 25.45 -5.95
CA ALA A 234 1.10 24.37 -5.36
C ALA A 234 1.82 23.56 -6.46
N ARG A 235 3.13 23.36 -6.33
CA ARG A 235 3.87 22.58 -7.34
C ARG A 235 3.44 21.11 -7.23
N PRO A 236 3.33 20.36 -8.33
CA PRO A 236 3.16 18.90 -8.21
C PRO A 236 4.36 18.29 -7.48
N LEU A 237 4.13 17.19 -6.77
CA LEU A 237 5.22 16.40 -6.21
C LEU A 237 6.05 15.80 -7.36
N PRO A 238 7.37 15.62 -7.20
CA PRO A 238 8.18 14.89 -8.17
C PRO A 238 7.67 13.46 -8.36
N ASP A 239 7.59 12.99 -9.62
CA ASP A 239 7.09 11.64 -9.96
C ASP A 239 7.81 10.53 -9.18
N ASP A 240 9.13 10.67 -8.96
CA ASP A 240 9.94 9.72 -8.21
C ASP A 240 9.64 9.72 -6.70
N LEU A 241 9.21 10.86 -6.15
CA LEU A 241 8.72 10.95 -4.78
C LEU A 241 7.31 10.37 -4.66
N GLU A 242 6.40 10.69 -5.58
CA GLU A 242 5.07 10.09 -5.61
C GLU A 242 5.17 8.56 -5.70
N ARG A 243 6.05 8.07 -6.59
CA ARG A 243 6.35 6.66 -6.75
C ARG A 243 6.93 6.05 -5.47
N GLU A 244 7.93 6.69 -4.87
CA GLU A 244 8.54 6.18 -3.64
C GLU A 244 7.54 6.12 -2.49
N LEU A 245 6.64 7.10 -2.37
CA LEU A 245 5.61 7.06 -1.35
C LEU A 245 4.80 5.78 -1.46
N MET A 246 4.42 5.35 -2.67
CA MET A 246 3.57 4.17 -2.88
C MET A 246 4.14 2.85 -2.32
N GLU A 247 5.42 2.81 -1.98
CA GLU A 247 6.06 1.63 -1.41
C GLU A 247 5.39 1.16 -0.12
N PRO A 248 5.14 -0.17 0.04
CA PRO A 248 4.45 -0.71 1.21
C PRO A 248 5.14 -0.39 2.54
N ARG A 249 6.47 -0.21 2.52
CA ARG A 249 7.28 0.14 3.70
C ARG A 249 6.83 1.42 4.40
N TRP A 250 6.24 2.38 3.67
CA TRP A 250 5.73 3.63 4.25
C TRP A 250 4.34 3.51 4.83
N ARG A 251 3.65 2.41 4.53
CA ARG A 251 2.22 2.31 4.76
C ARG A 251 1.86 2.36 6.23
N ALA A 252 2.60 1.68 7.10
CA ALA A 252 2.36 1.71 8.54
C ALA A 252 2.41 3.16 9.09
N VAL A 253 3.43 3.91 8.69
CA VAL A 253 3.61 5.32 9.07
C VAL A 253 2.51 6.20 8.49
N ILE A 254 2.13 6.01 7.23
CA ILE A 254 1.05 6.75 6.58
C ILE A 254 -0.30 6.47 7.26
N ARG A 255 -0.59 5.22 7.60
CA ARG A 255 -1.81 4.83 8.31
C ARG A 255 -1.89 5.45 9.70
N ALA A 256 -0.78 5.48 10.43
CA ALA A 256 -0.71 6.15 11.73
C ALA A 256 -1.04 7.66 11.63
N ARG A 257 -0.85 8.27 10.45
CA ARG A 257 -1.10 9.69 10.17
C ARG A 257 -2.43 9.98 9.46
N ALA A 258 -3.13 8.96 8.99
CA ALA A 258 -4.31 9.08 8.13
C ALA A 258 -5.42 9.98 8.73
N GLY A 259 -5.53 10.07 10.06
CA GLY A 259 -6.48 10.96 10.74
C GLY A 259 -7.88 10.90 10.12
N THR A 260 -8.51 12.06 9.93
CA THR A 260 -9.81 12.18 9.23
C THR A 260 -9.68 12.26 7.70
N ARG A 261 -8.48 12.53 7.16
CA ARG A 261 -8.23 12.70 5.72
C ARG A 261 -7.96 11.37 4.99
N GLY A 262 -7.80 10.28 5.73
CA GLY A 262 -7.50 8.95 5.18
C GLY A 262 -6.06 8.82 4.70
N GLU A 263 -5.71 7.60 4.24
CA GLU A 263 -4.34 7.27 3.81
C GLU A 263 -3.87 8.14 2.63
N ALA A 264 -4.77 8.52 1.72
CA ALA A 264 -4.43 9.37 0.58
C ALA A 264 -3.94 10.76 1.02
N GLY A 265 -4.66 11.42 1.94
CA GLY A 265 -4.27 12.73 2.47
C GLY A 265 -2.97 12.67 3.30
N ALA A 266 -2.79 11.62 4.11
CA ALA A 266 -1.55 11.43 4.87
C ALA A 266 -0.34 11.17 3.97
N ARG A 267 -0.53 10.47 2.85
CA ARG A 267 0.50 10.24 1.84
C ARG A 267 0.92 11.54 1.17
N GLU A 268 -0.06 12.36 0.79
CA GLU A 268 0.19 13.69 0.23
C GLU A 268 0.93 14.58 1.23
N GLU A 269 0.48 14.64 2.48
CA GLU A 269 1.13 15.41 3.55
C GLU A 269 2.58 14.97 3.78
N LEU A 270 2.83 13.67 3.85
CA LEU A 270 4.18 13.10 3.96
C LEU A 270 5.06 13.51 2.76
N GLY A 271 4.53 13.42 1.54
CA GLY A 271 5.22 13.83 0.33
C GLY A 271 5.56 15.31 0.32
N ARG A 272 4.61 16.17 0.72
CA ARG A 272 4.80 17.62 0.82
C ARG A 272 5.90 17.97 1.82
N SER A 273 5.90 17.34 2.99
CA SER A 273 6.93 17.54 4.01
C SER A 273 8.31 17.10 3.53
N ALA A 274 8.42 15.93 2.91
CA ALA A 274 9.67 15.44 2.33
C ALA A 274 10.18 16.36 1.19
N PHE A 275 9.27 16.85 0.34
CA PHE A 275 9.61 17.78 -0.74
C PHE A 275 10.10 19.14 -0.22
N ALA A 276 9.48 19.66 0.85
CA ALA A 276 9.91 20.90 1.50
C ALA A 276 11.33 20.79 2.08
N LEU A 277 11.68 19.63 2.65
CA LEU A 277 13.02 19.34 3.18
C LEU A 277 14.07 19.30 2.06
N ALA A 278 13.72 18.68 0.92
CA ALA A 278 14.61 18.51 -0.23
C ALA A 278 15.02 19.80 -0.93
N ALA A 279 14.26 20.88 -0.81
CA ALA A 279 14.59 22.17 -1.41
C ALA A 279 15.89 22.80 -0.86
N ARG A 280 16.51 22.18 0.16
CA ARG A 280 17.81 22.56 0.73
C ARG A 280 18.99 21.79 0.12
N GLY A 281 18.77 20.75 -0.69
CA GLY A 281 19.82 19.88 -1.25
C GLY A 281 19.71 19.64 -2.75
N LYS A 282 20.83 19.31 -3.41
CA LYS A 282 20.86 18.87 -4.82
C LYS A 282 20.67 17.35 -4.90
N GLY A 283 19.91 16.88 -5.88
CA GLY A 283 19.71 15.45 -6.17
C GLY A 283 18.24 15.04 -6.29
N SER A 284 17.99 14.05 -7.14
CA SER A 284 16.71 13.39 -7.42
C SER A 284 16.90 11.87 -7.47
N GLY A 285 15.82 11.10 -7.35
CA GLY A 285 15.82 9.64 -7.38
C GLY A 285 15.12 9.04 -6.16
N ARG A 286 14.49 7.87 -6.35
CA ARG A 286 13.74 7.13 -5.31
C ARG A 286 14.54 6.86 -4.04
N GLU A 287 15.78 6.40 -4.18
CA GLU A 287 16.65 6.11 -3.02
C GLU A 287 16.95 7.38 -2.20
N LEU A 288 17.13 8.51 -2.86
CA LEU A 288 17.33 9.79 -2.18
C LEU A 288 16.05 10.24 -1.47
N TRP A 289 14.88 10.01 -2.08
CA TRP A 289 13.59 10.29 -1.43
C TRP A 289 13.34 9.39 -0.24
N ARG A 290 13.65 8.10 -0.35
CA ARG A 290 13.63 7.13 0.75
C ARG A 290 14.44 7.65 1.94
N GLN A 291 15.71 8.00 1.73
CA GLN A 291 16.58 8.51 2.78
C GLN A 291 16.06 9.81 3.40
N ARG A 292 15.48 10.71 2.60
CA ARG A 292 14.90 11.96 3.09
C ARG A 292 13.66 11.73 3.94
N ILE A 293 12.78 10.83 3.51
CA ILE A 293 11.61 10.42 4.30
C ILE A 293 12.11 9.84 5.63
N GLN A 294 13.04 8.88 5.61
CA GLN A 294 13.61 8.29 6.83
C GLN A 294 14.20 9.34 7.78
N ALA A 295 15.02 10.26 7.28
CA ALA A 295 15.63 11.31 8.08
C ALA A 295 14.58 12.26 8.69
N MET A 296 13.52 12.55 7.94
CA MET A 296 12.41 13.37 8.42
C MET A 296 11.64 12.66 9.55
N LEU A 297 11.30 11.38 9.35
CA LEU A 297 10.63 10.57 10.37
C LEU A 297 11.47 10.48 11.65
N ALA A 298 12.76 10.20 11.53
CA ALA A 298 13.67 10.10 12.66
C ALA A 298 13.82 11.41 13.44
N ALA A 299 13.66 12.57 12.80
CA ALA A 299 13.71 13.87 13.45
C ALA A 299 12.41 14.25 14.17
N GLU A 300 11.27 13.63 13.81
CA GLU A 300 9.98 13.83 14.47
C GLU A 300 9.86 12.98 15.76
N ASP A 301 10.56 11.85 15.81
CA ASP A 301 10.56 10.93 16.95
C ASP A 301 11.60 11.30 18.05
N ALA A 302 12.42 12.32 17.83
CA ALA A 302 13.51 12.77 18.71
C ALA A 302 13.13 13.99 19.58
#